data_AF-A0A9D1HXN7-F1
#
_entry.id   AF-A0A9D1HXN7-F1
#
_cell.length_a   1.000
_cell.length_b   1.000
_cell.length_c   1.000
_cell.angle_alpha   90.00
_cell.angle_beta   90.00
_cell.angle_gamma   90.00
#
_symmetry.space_group_name_H-M   'P 1'
#
loop_
_entity.id
_entity.type
_entity.pdbx_description
1 polymer ?
#
loop_
_entity_poly.entity_id
_entity_poly.type
_entity_poly.pdbx_seq_one_letter_code
_entity_poly.pdbx_strand_id
1 'polypeptide(L)'
;EDISRGVKTFVLEMGYPVKLIPYKQNERKEGKSSYSFTSYFDLAVQMIVRLSDRATRIALLAGILCVALTLIAGIVWLALCIANVLNPTFEAVLLLMVMLICSGTLMGVGLVGEYVNQVLRYVTKVPIVVEKEIINFTE
;
A
#
# COMPACT_ATOMS: atom_id res chain seq x y z
N GLU A 1 -13.89 8.75 18.11
CA GLU A 1 -12.52 8.67 18.68
C GLU A 1 -11.44 8.71 17.58
N ASP A 2 -11.63 8.00 16.46
CA ASP A 2 -10.67 7.94 15.34
C ASP A 2 -10.46 9.24 14.56
N ILE A 3 -11.46 10.12 14.50
CA ILE A 3 -11.34 11.43 13.82
C ILE A 3 -10.18 12.24 14.43
N SER A 4 -9.96 12.17 15.75
CA SER A 4 -8.89 12.91 16.43
C SER A 4 -7.48 12.48 16.01
N ARG A 5 -7.32 11.22 15.60
CA ARG A 5 -6.03 10.61 15.27
C ARG A 5 -5.52 11.04 13.89
N GLY A 6 -6.45 11.22 12.94
CA GLY A 6 -6.15 11.60 11.56
C GLY A 6 -6.07 13.10 11.27
N VAL A 7 -6.41 13.98 12.22
CA VAL A 7 -6.44 15.44 11.99
C VAL A 7 -5.10 15.96 11.49
N LYS A 8 -3.98 15.47 12.04
CA LYS A 8 -2.63 15.92 11.63
C LYS A 8 -2.37 15.64 10.15
N THR A 9 -2.72 14.45 9.68
CA THR A 9 -2.54 14.05 8.29
C THR A 9 -3.50 14.79 7.37
N PHE A 10 -4.74 15.01 7.80
CA PHE A 10 -5.76 15.75 7.06
C PHE A 10 -5.38 17.23 6.85
N VAL A 11 -4.83 17.89 7.88
CA VAL A 11 -4.35 19.27 7.77
C VAL A 11 -3.18 19.38 6.79
N LEU A 12 -2.30 18.37 6.74
CA LEU A 12 -1.22 18.31 5.75
C LEU A 12 -1.75 18.05 4.33
N GLU A 13 -2.79 17.23 4.18
CA GLU A 13 -3.43 16.92 2.91
C GLU A 13 -4.10 18.14 2.26
N MET A 14 -4.59 19.09 3.07
CA MET A 14 -5.18 20.34 2.58
C MET A 14 -4.17 21.33 1.98
N GLY A 15 -2.86 21.15 2.19
CA GLY A 15 -1.82 21.97 1.54
C GLY A 15 -1.69 23.42 2.04
N TYR A 16 -2.35 23.80 3.13
CA TYR A 16 -2.18 25.12 3.75
C TYR A 16 -0.81 25.28 4.41
N PRO A 17 -0.27 26.51 4.50
CA PRO A 17 0.96 26.77 5.25
C PRO A 17 0.77 26.45 6.73
N VAL A 18 1.41 25.38 7.21
CA VAL A 18 1.36 24.96 8.61
C VAL A 18 2.47 25.65 9.41
N LYS A 19 2.12 26.27 10.53
CA LYS A 19 3.07 26.82 11.50
C LYS A 19 2.99 26.05 12.81
N LEU A 20 4.12 25.52 13.26
CA LEU A 20 4.24 24.84 14.56
C LEU A 20 4.48 25.89 15.65
N ILE A 21 3.61 25.93 16.65
CA ILE A 21 3.74 26.84 17.80
C ILE A 21 4.34 26.03 18.95
N PRO A 22 5.51 26.41 19.49
CA PRO A 22 6.10 25.72 20.62
C PRO A 22 5.19 25.89 21.85
N TYR A 23 4.79 24.77 22.44
CA TYR A 23 3.97 24.73 23.64
C TYR A 23 4.64 23.85 24.68
N LYS A 24 4.75 24.35 25.92
CA LYS A 24 5.25 23.57 27.05
C LYS A 24 4.05 22.91 27.73
N GLN A 25 3.87 21.62 27.47
CA GLN A 25 2.83 20.82 28.11
C GLN A 25 3.19 20.61 29.60
N ASN A 26 2.26 20.95 30.49
CA ASN A 26 2.39 20.60 31.91
C ASN A 26 2.27 19.09 32.11
N GLU A 27 2.94 18.56 33.15
CA GLU A 27 2.80 17.15 33.52
C GLU A 27 1.34 16.83 33.87
N ARG A 28 0.90 15.65 33.41
CA ARG A 28 -0.46 15.16 33.65
C ARG A 28 -0.59 14.83 35.15
N LYS A 29 -1.58 15.42 35.81
CA LYS A 29 -1.86 15.14 37.24
C LYS A 29 -2.55 13.79 37.45
N GLU A 30 -3.39 13.37 36.50
CA GLU A 30 -4.18 12.13 36.57
C GLU A 30 -4.41 11.54 35.17
N GLY A 31 -4.72 10.24 35.14
CA GLY A 31 -5.05 9.47 33.92
C GLY A 31 -3.87 8.69 33.32
N LYS A 32 -4.19 7.65 32.54
CA LYS A 32 -3.20 6.85 31.79
C LYS A 32 -2.94 7.46 30.41
N SER A 33 -1.74 7.29 29.87
CA SER A 33 -1.45 7.65 28.48
C SER A 33 -2.36 6.87 27.54
N SER A 34 -3.07 7.57 26.66
CA SER A 34 -3.93 6.98 25.64
C SER A 34 -3.12 6.48 24.42
N TYR A 35 -1.86 6.90 24.30
CA TYR A 35 -0.97 6.49 23.20
C TYR A 35 0.22 5.68 23.73
N SER A 36 0.36 4.47 23.21
CA SER A 36 1.56 3.63 23.30
C SER A 36 2.33 3.69 21.97
N PHE A 37 3.56 3.17 21.96
CA PHE A 37 4.35 3.00 20.73
C PHE A 37 3.61 2.17 19.67
N THR A 38 2.92 1.11 20.08
CA THR A 38 2.12 0.26 19.18
C THR A 38 0.97 1.02 18.53
N SER A 39 0.26 1.87 19.29
CA SER A 39 -0.80 2.72 18.73
C SER A 39 -0.27 3.72 17.70
N TYR A 40 0.95 4.24 17.89
CA TYR A 40 1.59 5.11 16.89
C TYR A 40 2.00 4.35 15.63
N PHE A 41 2.50 3.12 15.78
CA PHE A 41 2.88 2.29 14.63
C PHE A 41 1.66 1.91 13.79
N ASP A 42 0.57 1.47 14.43
CA ASP A 42 -0.70 1.17 13.74
C ASP A 42 -1.25 2.40 13.00
N LEU A 43 -1.22 3.57 13.66
CA LEU A 43 -1.60 4.84 13.02
C LEU A 43 -0.73 5.13 11.78
N ALA A 44 0.59 4.95 11.87
CA ALA A 44 1.48 5.19 10.74
C ALA A 44 1.17 4.27 9.54
N VAL A 45 0.92 2.98 9.79
CA VAL A 45 0.54 2.02 8.74
C VAL A 45 -0.77 2.44 8.08
N GLN A 46 -1.78 2.81 8.85
CA GLN A 46 -3.06 3.30 8.31
C GLN A 46 -2.90 4.55 7.45
N MET A 47 -2.04 5.50 7.86
CA MET A 47 -1.77 6.71 7.08
C MET A 47 -1.05 6.41 5.76
N ILE A 48 -0.10 5.48 5.75
CA ILE A 48 0.61 5.07 4.53
C ILE A 48 -0.38 4.47 3.52
N VAL A 49 -1.28 3.58 3.98
CA VAL A 49 -2.29 2.95 3.13
C VAL A 49 -3.27 3.98 2.58
N ARG A 50 -3.71 4.94 3.41
CA ARG A 50 -4.69 5.96 3.00
C ARG A 50 -4.12 6.98 2.02
N LEU A 51 -2.87 7.41 2.21
CA LEU A 51 -2.28 8.50 1.44
C LEU A 51 -1.55 8.02 0.17
N SER A 52 -1.22 6.73 0.07
CA SER A 52 -0.39 6.20 -1.01
C SER A 52 -1.04 5.02 -1.73
N ASP A 53 -1.48 5.25 -2.97
CA ASP A 53 -1.93 4.17 -3.85
C ASP A 53 -0.77 3.27 -4.31
N ARG A 54 0.48 3.73 -4.14
CA ARG A 54 1.69 3.06 -4.67
C ARG A 54 1.94 1.69 -4.03
N ALA A 55 1.44 1.45 -2.81
CA ALA A 55 1.66 0.20 -2.09
C ALA A 55 1.10 -1.02 -2.86
N THR A 56 -0.14 -0.91 -3.33
CA THR A 56 -0.79 -1.98 -4.12
C THR A 56 -0.14 -2.18 -5.49
N ARG A 57 0.30 -1.08 -6.12
CA ARG A 57 1.01 -1.12 -7.40
C ARG A 57 2.36 -1.85 -7.29
N ILE A 58 3.08 -1.66 -6.19
CA ILE A 58 4.33 -2.39 -5.93
C ILE A 58 4.05 -3.89 -5.78
N ALA A 59 2.99 -4.27 -5.05
CA ALA A 59 2.60 -5.67 -4.89
C ALA A 59 2.21 -6.33 -6.22
N LEU A 60 1.47 -5.63 -7.08
CA LEU A 60 1.11 -6.10 -8.42
C LEU A 60 2.34 -6.28 -9.30
N LEU A 61 3.25 -5.29 -9.33
CA LEU A 61 4.51 -5.39 -10.10
C LEU A 61 5.39 -6.53 -9.59
N ALA A 62 5.50 -6.71 -8.28
CA ALA A 62 6.23 -7.82 -7.68
C ALA A 62 5.61 -9.18 -8.08
N GLY A 63 4.28 -9.30 -8.05
CA GLY A 63 3.57 -10.49 -8.50
C GLY A 63 3.85 -10.82 -9.96
N ILE A 64 3.76 -9.83 -10.86
CA ILE A 64 4.07 -10.00 -12.28
C ILE A 64 5.53 -10.46 -12.48
N LEU A 65 6.49 -9.83 -11.79
CA LEU A 65 7.89 -10.22 -11.86
C LEU A 65 8.10 -11.65 -11.37
N CYS A 66 7.47 -12.06 -10.27
CA CYS A 66 7.54 -13.44 -9.77
C CYS A 66 6.93 -14.45 -10.75
N VAL A 67 5.80 -14.15 -11.39
CA VAL A 67 5.21 -15.02 -12.42
C VAL A 67 6.14 -15.13 -13.63
N ALA A 68 6.71 -14.02 -14.10
CA ALA A 68 7.65 -14.03 -15.21
C ALA A 68 8.89 -14.89 -14.90
N LEU A 69 9.47 -14.74 -13.71
CA LEU A 69 10.63 -15.51 -13.27
C LEU A 69 10.31 -17.01 -13.13
N THR A 70 9.14 -17.37 -12.59
CA THR A 70 8.75 -18.78 -12.46
C THR A 70 8.47 -19.43 -13.81
N LEU A 71 7.89 -18.70 -14.77
CA LEU A 71 7.73 -19.18 -16.14
C LEU A 71 9.08 -19.40 -16.84
N ILE A 72 10.01 -18.44 -16.73
CA ILE A 72 11.35 -18.57 -17.29
C ILE A 72 12.08 -19.78 -16.68
N ALA A 73 12.04 -19.92 -15.34
CA ALA A 73 12.63 -21.06 -14.65
C ALA A 73 12.01 -22.39 -15.11
N GLY A 74 10.69 -22.44 -15.30
CA GLY A 74 10.00 -23.62 -15.83
C GLY A 74 10.42 -23.98 -17.25
N ILE A 75 10.56 -22.99 -18.14
CA ILE A 75 11.03 -23.20 -19.53
C ILE A 75 12.47 -23.71 -19.56
N VAL A 76 13.37 -23.09 -18.78
CA VAL A 76 14.78 -23.50 -18.69
C VAL A 76 14.89 -24.93 -18.16
N TRP A 77 14.14 -25.25 -17.11
CA TRP A 77 14.11 -26.59 -16.55
C TRP A 77 13.61 -27.63 -17.56
N LEU A 78 12.51 -27.32 -18.27
CA LEU A 78 11.96 -28.18 -19.31
C LEU A 78 12.96 -28.40 -20.46
N ALA A 79 13.66 -27.34 -20.89
CA ALA A 79 14.69 -27.44 -21.93
C ALA A 79 15.87 -28.36 -21.50
N LEU A 80 16.31 -28.26 -20.24
CA LEU A 80 17.37 -29.13 -19.70
C LEU A 80 16.93 -30.60 -19.60
N CYS A 81 15.65 -30.85 -19.29
CA CYS A 81 15.10 -32.20 -19.31
C CYS A 81 15.05 -32.79 -20.73
N ILE A 82 14.64 -32.01 -21.73
CA ILE A 82 14.64 -32.48 -23.14
C ILE A 82 16.07 -32.75 -23.62
N ALA A 83 17.04 -31.94 -23.21
CA ALA A 83 18.44 -32.12 -23.55
C ALA A 83 19.11 -33.32 -22.84
N ASN A 84 18.37 -34.10 -22.04
CA ASN A 84 18.88 -35.19 -21.19
C ASN A 84 20.01 -34.76 -20.23
N VAL A 85 20.09 -33.46 -19.91
CA VAL A 85 21.07 -32.92 -18.94
C VAL A 85 20.55 -33.11 -17.51
N LEU A 86 19.23 -33.07 -17.33
CA LEU A 86 18.58 -33.22 -16.04
C LEU A 86 17.45 -34.25 -16.10
N ASN A 87 17.38 -35.16 -15.13
CA ASN A 87 16.26 -36.09 -15.05
C ASN A 87 15.02 -35.39 -14.48
N PRO A 88 13.84 -35.55 -15.09
CA PRO A 88 12.61 -34.97 -14.55
C PRO A 88 12.25 -35.69 -13.25
N THR A 89 12.40 -34.99 -12.12
CA THR A 89 11.96 -35.47 -10.81
C THR A 89 10.60 -34.90 -10.46
N PHE A 90 9.76 -35.69 -9.79
CA PHE A 90 8.45 -35.26 -9.34
C PHE A 90 8.53 -34.04 -8.40
N GLU A 91 9.55 -34.00 -7.53
CA GLU A 91 9.78 -32.91 -6.58
C GLU A 91 10.02 -31.56 -7.28
N ALA A 92 10.80 -31.54 -8.37
CA ALA A 92 11.09 -30.32 -9.12
C ALA A 92 9.83 -29.77 -9.81
N VAL A 93 9.02 -30.65 -10.40
CA VAL A 93 7.74 -30.29 -11.02
C VAL A 93 6.77 -29.74 -9.98
N LEU A 94 6.67 -30.39 -8.82
CA LEU A 94 5.81 -29.96 -7.72
C LEU A 94 6.22 -28.57 -7.22
N LEU A 95 7.52 -28.34 -7.01
CA LEU A 95 8.03 -27.04 -6.56
C LEU A 95 7.70 -25.93 -7.56
N LEU A 96 7.91 -26.16 -8.86
CA LEU A 96 7.58 -25.20 -9.91
C LEU A 96 6.08 -24.89 -9.94
N MET A 97 5.22 -25.90 -9.80
CA MET A 97 3.77 -25.71 -9.76
C MET A 97 3.33 -24.88 -8.55
N VAL A 98 3.85 -25.18 -7.36
CA VAL A 98 3.54 -24.42 -6.13
C VAL A 98 4.02 -22.98 -6.25
N MET A 99 5.22 -22.75 -6.79
CA MET A 99 5.77 -21.40 -7.01
C MET A 99 4.94 -20.61 -8.03
N LEU A 100 4.45 -21.25 -9.09
CA LEU A 100 3.57 -20.62 -10.07
C LEU A 100 2.23 -20.22 -9.45
N ILE A 101 1.62 -21.10 -8.64
CA ILE A 101 0.36 -20.80 -7.94
C ILE A 101 0.58 -19.65 -6.94
N CYS A 102 1.64 -19.69 -6.15
CA CYS A 102 1.96 -18.65 -5.15
C CYS A 102 2.23 -17.27 -5.79
N SER A 103 2.97 -17.24 -6.89
CA SER A 103 3.19 -15.99 -7.63
C SER A 103 1.92 -15.48 -8.30
N GLY A 104 1.09 -16.38 -8.83
CA GLY A 104 -0.23 -16.05 -9.39
C GLY A 104 -1.19 -15.47 -8.34
N THR A 105 -1.24 -16.03 -7.13
CA THR A 105 -2.08 -15.48 -6.04
C THR A 105 -1.58 -14.11 -5.59
N LEU A 106 -0.26 -13.90 -5.49
CA LEU A 106 0.32 -12.59 -5.17
C LEU A 106 -0.05 -11.53 -6.21
N MET A 107 0.04 -11.87 -7.51
CA MET A 107 -0.41 -11.01 -8.60
C MET A 107 -1.92 -10.73 -8.50
N GLY A 108 -2.73 -11.74 -8.19
CA GLY A 108 -4.18 -11.59 -8.01
C GLY A 108 -4.54 -10.64 -6.87
N VAL A 109 -3.87 -10.75 -5.72
CA VAL A 109 -4.06 -9.82 -4.59
C VAL A 109 -3.67 -8.39 -4.98
N GLY A 110 -2.59 -8.21 -5.73
CA GLY A 110 -2.20 -6.90 -6.28
C GLY A 110 -3.28 -6.30 -7.19
N LEU A 111 -3.89 -7.11 -8.06
CA LEU A 111 -4.96 -6.68 -8.97
C LEU A 111 -6.21 -6.25 -8.21
N VAL A 112 -6.63 -7.04 -7.22
CA VAL A 112 -7.75 -6.69 -6.33
C VAL A 112 -7.46 -5.39 -5.58
N GLY A 113 -6.23 -5.20 -5.11
CA GLY A 113 -5.80 -3.98 -4.44
C GLY A 113 -5.92 -2.73 -5.32
N GLU A 114 -5.48 -2.78 -6.58
CA GLU A 114 -5.62 -1.64 -7.51
C GLU A 114 -7.10 -1.34 -7.80
N TYR A 115 -7.93 -2.36 -7.93
CA TYR A 115 -9.38 -2.19 -8.13
C TYR A 115 -10.06 -1.52 -6.92
N VAL A 116 -9.74 -1.96 -5.70
CA VAL A 116 -10.24 -1.35 -4.47
C VAL A 116 -9.79 0.11 -4.36
N ASN A 117 -8.54 0.42 -4.74
CA ASN A 117 -8.06 1.80 -4.77
C ASN A 117 -8.82 2.67 -5.79
N GLN A 118 -9.15 2.10 -6.96
CA GLN A 118 -9.96 2.80 -7.95
C GLN A 118 -11.36 3.13 -7.39
N VAL A 119 -12.00 2.15 -6.73
CA VAL A 119 -13.28 2.36 -6.05
C VAL A 119 -13.16 3.42 -4.96
N LEU A 120 -12.11 3.37 -4.14
CA LEU A 120 -11.87 4.35 -3.08
C LEU A 120 -11.75 5.77 -3.65
N ARG A 121 -11.06 5.95 -4.78
CA ARG A 121 -10.96 7.26 -5.47
C ARG A 121 -12.31 7.76 -5.98
N TYR A 122 -13.18 6.88 -6.47
CA TYR A 122 -14.53 7.26 -6.89
C TYR A 122 -15.45 7.62 -5.73
N VAL A 123 -15.31 6.93 -4.59
CA VAL A 123 -16.13 7.18 -3.39
C VAL A 123 -15.64 8.40 -2.60
N THR A 124 -14.32 8.64 -2.58
CA THR A 124 -13.73 9.75 -1.83
C THR A 124 -13.98 11.07 -2.55
N LYS A 125 -14.96 11.83 -2.06
CA LYS A 125 -15.27 13.17 -2.56
C LYS A 125 -14.30 14.19 -1.96
N VAL A 126 -13.19 14.44 -2.66
CA VAL A 126 -12.26 15.53 -2.34
C VAL A 126 -12.62 16.76 -3.20
N PRO A 127 -12.67 17.99 -2.64
CA PRO A 127 -12.86 19.19 -3.43
C PRO A 127 -11.71 19.33 -4.44
N ILE A 128 -12.03 19.48 -5.73
CA ILE A 128 -11.04 19.56 -6.82
C ILE A 128 -10.23 20.86 -6.72
N VAL A 129 -10.86 21.92 -6.22
CA VAL A 129 -10.25 23.23 -6.01
C VAL A 129 -10.73 23.77 -4.67
N VAL A 130 -9.82 24.35 -3.91
CA VAL A 130 -10.14 25.17 -2.73
C VAL A 130 -9.74 26.59 -3.06
N GLU A 131 -10.74 27.45 -3.28
CA GLU A 131 -10.52 28.85 -3.62
C GLU A 131 -9.88 29.58 -2.43
N LYS A 132 -8.76 30.27 -2.69
CA LYS A 132 -8.04 30.99 -1.64
C LYS A 132 -8.68 32.35 -1.37
N GLU A 133 -8.92 33.12 -2.42
CA GLU A 133 -9.59 34.42 -2.39
C GLU A 133 -10.31 34.60 -3.72
N ILE A 134 -11.54 35.10 -3.67
CA ILE A 134 -12.32 35.51 -4.83
C ILE A 134 -12.21 37.04 -4.90
N ILE A 135 -11.63 37.57 -5.98
CA ILE A 135 -11.46 39.01 -6.18
C ILE A 135 -12.27 39.40 -7.42
N ASN A 136 -13.14 40.41 -7.29
CA ASN A 136 -13.99 40.96 -8.37
C ASN A 136 -15.08 40.04 -8.96
N PHE A 137 -15.48 38.95 -8.31
CA PHE A 137 -16.72 38.26 -8.68
C PHE A 137 -17.88 38.82 -7.87
N THR A 138 -18.90 39.30 -8.58
CA THR A 138 -20.21 39.63 -7.99
C THR A 138 -21.09 38.47 -8.38
N GLU A 139 -21.35 37.57 -7.42
CA GLU A 139 -21.84 36.19 -7.60
C GLU A 139 -20.79 35.16 -8.08
#